data_AF-A0A961JAH0-F1
#
_entry.id   AF-A0A961JAH0-F1
#
_cell.length_a   1.000
_cell.length_b   1.000
_cell.length_c   1.000
_cell.angle_alpha   90.00
_cell.angle_beta   90.00
_cell.angle_gamma   90.00
#
_symmetry.space_group_name_H-M   'P 1'
#
loop_
_entity.id
_entity.type
_entity.pdbx_description
1 polymer ?
#
loop_
_entity_poly.entity_id
_entity_poly.type
_entity_poly.pdbx_seq_one_letter_code
_entity_poly.pdbx_strand_id
1 'polypeptide(L)'
;NALDKLIGAMLHAGVDASAGAIVLTSRISVEMVQKTAMAGAPVIVAASAPTALALETAEAAGITLAAFARDGGFDLYSHPERVQTGASDVA
;
A
#
# COMPACT_ATOMS: atom_id res chain seq x y z
N ASN A 1 -14.18 5.14 -1.51
CA ASN A 1 -15.24 4.33 -0.86
C ASN A 1 -14.70 3.17 -0.02
N ALA A 2 -14.07 2.14 -0.60
CA ALA A 2 -13.60 0.98 0.18
C ALA A 2 -12.44 1.33 1.14
N LEU A 3 -11.42 2.04 0.63
CA LEU A 3 -10.31 2.54 1.44
C LEU A 3 -10.78 3.44 2.60
N ASP A 4 -11.71 4.36 2.33
CA ASP A 4 -12.27 5.24 3.37
C ASP A 4 -12.97 4.46 4.48
N LYS A 5 -13.72 3.41 4.12
CA LYS A 5 -14.38 2.53 5.08
C LYS A 5 -13.38 1.74 5.91
N LEU A 6 -12.29 1.25 5.29
CA LEU A 6 -11.21 0.59 6.00
C LEU A 6 -10.56 1.54 7.00
N ILE A 7 -10.15 2.73 6.56
CA ILE A 7 -9.54 3.74 7.43
C ILE A 7 -10.48 4.10 8.59
N GLY A 8 -11.76 4.37 8.30
CA GLY A 8 -12.75 4.66 9.33
C GLY A 8 -12.94 3.52 10.34
N ALA A 9 -12.96 2.26 9.87
CA ALA A 9 -13.06 1.09 10.74
C ALA A 9 -11.81 0.90 11.60
N MET A 10 -10.60 1.13 11.05
CA MET A 10 -9.34 1.08 11.80
C MET A 10 -9.31 2.14 12.90
N LEU A 11 -9.69 3.38 12.57
CA LEU A 11 -9.80 4.46 13.55
C LEU A 11 -10.79 4.12 14.66
N HIS A 12 -11.95 3.56 14.31
CA HIS A 12 -12.96 3.14 15.29
C HIS A 12 -12.46 2.01 16.20
N ALA A 13 -11.70 1.07 15.65
CA ALA A 13 -11.16 -0.08 16.38
C ALA A 13 -9.82 0.21 17.10
N GLY A 14 -9.25 1.41 16.95
CA GLY A 14 -7.94 1.74 17.51
C GLY A 14 -6.78 0.97 16.87
N VAL A 15 -6.93 0.55 15.61
CA VAL A 15 -5.87 -0.16 14.87
C VAL A 15 -4.86 0.84 14.34
N ASP A 16 -3.60 0.68 14.75
CA ASP A 16 -2.48 1.49 14.27
C ASP A 16 -2.07 1.08 12.85
N ALA A 17 -2.27 1.97 11.88
CA ALA A 17 -1.91 1.73 10.49
C ALA A 17 -0.40 1.74 10.24
N SER A 18 0.38 2.39 11.11
CA SER A 18 1.83 2.55 10.95
C SER A 18 2.61 1.24 11.03
N ALA A 19 2.01 0.23 11.68
CA ALA A 19 2.60 -1.10 11.84
C ALA A 19 2.21 -2.08 10.70
N GLY A 20 1.48 -1.63 9.68
CA GLY A 20 0.88 -2.53 8.68
C GLY A 20 0.97 -2.05 7.23
N ALA A 21 0.15 -2.68 6.38
CA ALA A 21 0.03 -2.37 4.97
C ALA A 21 -1.44 -2.28 4.56
N ILE A 22 -1.74 -1.41 3.59
CA ILE A 22 -3.07 -1.32 2.97
C ILE A 22 -3.06 -2.14 1.67
N VAL A 23 -3.96 -3.12 1.58
CA VAL A 23 -4.09 -4.00 0.42
C VAL A 23 -5.32 -3.64 -0.39
N LEU A 24 -5.14 -3.43 -1.70
CA LEU A 24 -6.18 -2.95 -2.61
C LEU A 24 -6.25 -3.84 -3.85
N THR A 25 -7.48 -4.16 -4.28
CA THR A 25 -7.72 -4.92 -5.52
C THR A 25 -7.89 -4.01 -6.75
N SER A 26 -7.98 -2.70 -6.54
CA SER A 26 -8.16 -1.71 -7.60
C SER A 26 -6.83 -1.19 -8.15
N ARG A 27 -6.91 -0.42 -9.24
CA ARG A 27 -5.81 0.47 -9.63
C ARG A 27 -5.56 1.52 -8.55
N ILE A 28 -4.32 2.00 -8.47
CA ILE A 28 -3.91 3.02 -7.49
C ILE A 28 -3.95 4.40 -8.13
N SER A 29 -4.73 5.29 -7.54
CA SER A 29 -4.79 6.72 -7.87
C SER A 29 -4.02 7.56 -6.84
N VAL A 30 -3.74 8.81 -7.19
CA VAL A 30 -3.15 9.81 -6.28
C VAL A 30 -3.93 9.92 -4.98
N GLU A 31 -5.26 10.00 -5.07
CA GLU A 31 -6.14 10.12 -3.92
C GLU A 31 -5.99 8.93 -2.96
N MET A 32 -5.81 7.71 -3.50
CA MET A 32 -5.59 6.53 -2.65
C MET A 32 -4.26 6.61 -1.91
N VAL A 33 -3.19 7.04 -2.59
CA VAL A 33 -1.88 7.23 -1.95
C VAL A 33 -1.96 8.29 -0.84
N GLN A 34 -2.60 9.43 -1.12
CA GLN A 34 -2.77 10.50 -0.14
C GLN A 34 -3.56 10.04 1.08
N LYS A 35 -4.64 9.29 0.88
CA LYS A 35 -5.45 8.73 1.98
C LYS A 35 -4.67 7.72 2.81
N THR A 36 -3.87 6.86 2.19
CA THR A 36 -2.97 5.94 2.89
C THR A 36 -1.93 6.72 3.71
N ALA A 37 -1.31 7.76 3.12
CA ALA A 37 -0.35 8.61 3.81
C ALA A 37 -0.98 9.30 5.02
N MET A 38 -2.19 9.86 4.86
CA MET A 38 -2.95 10.48 5.94
C MET A 38 -3.33 9.49 7.04
N ALA A 39 -3.62 8.23 6.68
CA ALA A 39 -3.87 7.17 7.65
C ALA A 39 -2.59 6.73 8.40
N GLY A 40 -1.40 7.10 7.89
CA GLY A 40 -0.11 6.76 8.48
C GLY A 40 0.41 5.38 8.07
N ALA A 41 -0.19 4.72 7.08
CA ALA A 41 0.27 3.42 6.62
C ALA A 41 1.52 3.56 5.72
N PRO A 42 2.61 2.83 5.99
CA PRO A 42 3.86 2.95 5.24
C PRO A 42 3.87 2.18 3.91
N VAL A 43 2.93 1.26 3.70
CA VAL A 43 2.94 0.34 2.54
C VAL A 43 1.56 0.24 1.88
N ILE A 44 1.54 0.27 0.55
CA ILE A 44 0.40 -0.09 -0.29
C ILE A 44 0.77 -1.34 -1.10
N VAL A 45 -0.10 -2.33 -1.10
CA VAL A 45 -0.02 -3.50 -1.98
C VAL A 45 -1.25 -3.52 -2.88
N ALA A 46 -1.04 -3.53 -4.19
CA ALA A 46 -2.11 -3.44 -5.18
C ALA A 46 -2.11 -4.64 -6.12
N ALA A 47 -3.28 -5.23 -6.37
CA ALA A 47 -3.42 -6.28 -7.39
C ALA A 47 -3.35 -5.73 -8.83
N SER A 48 -3.49 -4.41 -9.02
CA SER A 48 -3.58 -3.76 -10.32
C SER A 48 -2.62 -2.58 -10.45
N ALA A 49 -2.51 -2.02 -11.66
CA ALA A 49 -1.53 -0.99 -12.01
C ALA A 49 -1.76 0.33 -11.25
N PRO A 50 -0.69 1.04 -10.85
CA PRO A 50 -0.77 2.44 -10.46
C PRO A 50 -0.78 3.37 -11.68
N THR A 51 -1.23 4.61 -11.50
CA THR A 51 -0.94 5.68 -12.48
C THR A 51 0.45 6.27 -12.24
N ALA A 52 1.07 6.87 -13.25
CA ALA A 52 2.38 7.52 -13.11
C ALA A 52 2.38 8.57 -11.98
N LEU A 53 1.34 9.41 -11.93
CA LEU A 53 1.23 10.42 -10.86
C LEU A 53 1.02 9.80 -9.48
N ALA A 54 0.33 8.66 -9.39
CA ALA A 54 0.20 7.94 -8.12
C ALA A 54 1.56 7.39 -7.64
N LEU A 55 2.39 6.92 -8.57
CA LEU A 55 3.75 6.50 -8.26
C LEU A 55 4.60 7.66 -7.75
N GLU A 56 4.63 8.80 -8.47
CA GLU A 56 5.33 10.00 -8.02
C GLU A 56 4.86 10.46 -6.63
N THR A 57 3.55 10.37 -6.39
CA THR A 57 2.96 10.70 -5.08
C THR A 57 3.42 9.73 -4.00
N ALA A 58 3.53 8.43 -4.31
CA ALA A 58 3.97 7.42 -3.34
C ALA A 58 5.44 7.63 -2.96
N GLU A 59 6.28 7.93 -3.93
CA GLU A 59 7.69 8.29 -3.72
C GLU A 59 7.81 9.56 -2.86
N ALA A 60 7.07 10.62 -3.19
CA ALA A 60 7.10 11.86 -2.42
C ALA A 60 6.55 11.69 -0.98
N ALA A 61 5.59 10.79 -0.79
CA ALA A 61 4.97 10.50 0.49
C ALA A 61 5.79 9.53 1.36
N GLY A 62 6.89 8.98 0.85
CA GLY A 62 7.66 7.98 1.60
C GLY A 62 6.97 6.61 1.69
N ILE A 63 5.99 6.32 0.84
CA ILE A 63 5.18 5.09 0.88
C ILE A 63 5.80 4.03 -0.03
N THR A 64 5.95 2.80 0.49
CA THR A 64 6.31 1.65 -0.33
C THR A 64 5.10 1.21 -1.16
N LEU A 65 5.22 1.23 -2.48
CA LEU A 65 4.16 0.81 -3.39
C LEU A 65 4.55 -0.48 -4.11
N ALA A 66 3.89 -1.57 -3.77
CA ALA A 66 3.90 -2.82 -4.52
C ALA A 66 2.66 -2.90 -5.40
N ALA A 67 2.81 -3.25 -6.68
CA ALA A 67 1.68 -3.46 -7.58
C ALA A 67 1.79 -4.76 -8.36
N PHE A 68 0.72 -5.11 -9.09
CA PHE A 68 0.58 -6.40 -9.76
C PHE A 68 0.76 -7.59 -8.79
N ALA A 69 0.37 -7.42 -7.53
CA ALA A 69 0.47 -8.43 -6.49
C ALA A 69 -0.51 -9.58 -6.75
N ARG A 70 -0.01 -10.69 -7.29
CA ARG A 70 -0.77 -11.91 -7.61
C ARG A 70 0.18 -13.09 -7.76
N ASP A 71 -0.35 -14.31 -7.62
CA ASP A 71 0.36 -15.56 -7.93
C ASP A 71 1.74 -15.68 -7.26
N GLY A 72 1.88 -15.14 -6.04
CA GLY A 72 3.13 -15.17 -5.27
C GLY A 72 4.18 -14.13 -5.68
N GLY A 73 3.86 -13.22 -6.61
CA GLY A 73 4.76 -12.14 -7.05
C GLY A 73 4.14 -10.75 -6.97
N PHE A 74 4.98 -9.73 -7.10
CA PHE A 74 4.62 -8.31 -7.17
C PHE A 74 5.81 -7.51 -7.74
N ASP A 75 5.54 -6.32 -8.25
CA ASP A 75 6.54 -5.34 -8.65
C ASP A 75 6.63 -4.22 -7.61
N LEU A 76 7.86 -3.87 -7.17
CA LEU A 76 8.11 -2.74 -6.26
C LEU A 76 8.39 -1.48 -7.07
N TYR A 77 7.67 -0.41 -6.77
CA TYR A 77 7.79 0.86 -7.49
C TYR A 77 8.40 2.00 -6.68
N SER A 78 8.24 2.01 -5.35
CA SER A 78 8.77 3.04 -4.47
C SER A 78 9.20 2.45 -3.13
N HIS A 79 10.20 3.07 -2.49
CA HIS A 79 10.69 2.71 -1.15
C HIS A 79 10.84 1.19 -0.88
N PRO A 80 11.61 0.45 -1.71
CA PRO A 80 11.72 -1.01 -1.59
C PRO A 80 12.40 -1.47 -0.30
N GLU A 81 13.11 -0.59 0.41
CA GLU A 81 13.86 -0.89 1.64
C GLU A 81 13.00 -1.46 2.79
N ARG A 82 11.67 -1.29 2.74
CA ARG A 82 10.75 -1.89 3.73
C ARG A 82 10.41 -3.35 3.46
N VAL A 83 10.80 -3.90 2.31
CA VAL A 83 10.47 -5.27 1.92
C VAL A 83 11.74 -6.12 1.92
N GLN A 84 11.73 -7.17 2.73
CA GLN A 84 12.78 -8.18 2.72
C GLN A 84 12.43 -9.25 1.69
N THR A 85 13.19 -9.31 0.59
CA THR A 85 13.07 -10.40 -0.39
C THR A 85 13.98 -11.56 0.04
N GLY A 86 13.40 -12.51 0.77
CA GLY A 86 14.04 -13.77 1.15
C GLY A 86 13.06 -14.93 0.97
N ALA A 87 13.55 -16.18 1.03
CA ALA A 87 12.66 -17.34 1.05
C ALA A 87 11.77 -17.23 2.30
N SER A 88 10.47 -17.00 2.08
CA SER A 88 9.49 -17.12 3.14
C SER A 88 9.30 -18.61 3.40
N ASP A 89 9.76 -19.10 4.57
CA ASP A 89 9.32 -20.38 5.14
C ASP A 89 7.84 -20.25 5.52
N VAL A 90 6.97 -20.15 4.53
CA VAL A 90 5.53 -20.37 4.74
C VAL A 90 5.33 -21.87 4.55
N ALA A 91 5.51 -22.61 5.64
CA ALA A 91 5.12 -24.01 5.75
C ALA A 91 3.60 -24.18 5.60
#